data_AF-A0A9D8Y2J2-F1
#
_entry.id   AF-A0A9D8Y2J2-F1
#
_cell.length_a   1.000
_cell.length_b   1.000
_cell.length_c   1.000
_cell.angle_alpha   90.00
_cell.angle_beta   90.00
_cell.angle_gamma   90.00
#
_symmetry.space_group_name_H-M   'P 1'
#
loop_
_entity.id
_entity.type
_entity.pdbx_description
1 polymer ?
#
loop_
_entity_poly.entity_id
_entity_poly.type
_entity_poly.pdbx_seq_one_letter_code
_entity_poly.pdbx_strand_id
1 'polypeptide(L)'
;LGPGAHSHFSNLRFWDFPRPGLWAQSVLSGRLPWEGEVLGDQEEAEEEIFLGIRLREGLNLRKLEEATGKSASERLPDLGDLARIRSGSLVATRKGRLLNDFLARSLMDRFLDE
;
A
#
# COMPACT_ATOMS: atom_id res chain seq x y z
N LEU A 1 16.76 9.35 10.03
CA LEU A 1 16.05 8.13 10.48
C LEU A 1 17.00 7.35 11.41
N GLY A 2 16.55 6.25 11.98
CA GLY A 2 17.27 5.52 13.03
C GLY A 2 16.89 4.04 13.04
N PRO A 3 17.45 3.25 13.96
CA PRO A 3 17.32 1.80 13.96
C PRO A 3 15.87 1.32 13.85
N GLY A 4 15.58 0.46 12.87
CA GLY A 4 14.26 -0.11 12.61
C GLY A 4 13.27 0.83 11.91
N ALA A 5 13.69 2.01 11.45
CA ALA A 5 12.85 2.87 10.63
C ALA A 5 12.60 2.24 9.25
N HIS A 6 11.33 2.20 8.82
CA HIS A 6 10.96 1.81 7.46
C HIS A 6 10.78 3.06 6.59
N SER A 7 11.14 2.92 5.32
CA SER A 7 11.08 3.97 4.30
C SER A 7 10.62 3.40 2.97
N HIS A 8 10.00 4.25 2.16
CA HIS A 8 9.57 3.93 0.81
C HIS A 8 9.95 5.08 -0.12
N PHE A 9 10.56 4.76 -1.27
CA PHE A 9 10.90 5.74 -2.29
C PHE A 9 10.83 5.11 -3.69
N SER A 10 9.97 5.64 -4.56
CA SER A 10 9.64 5.01 -5.84
C SER A 10 9.18 3.57 -5.62
N ASN A 11 9.84 2.59 -6.22
CA ASN A 11 9.59 1.16 -6.05
C ASN A 11 10.54 0.51 -5.05
N LEU A 12 11.29 1.30 -4.27
CA LEU A 12 12.21 0.80 -3.26
C LEU A 12 11.56 0.88 -1.88
N ARG A 13 11.39 -0.29 -1.25
CA ARG A 13 11.06 -0.42 0.17
C ARG A 13 12.32 -0.77 0.93
N PHE A 14 12.67 0.01 1.95
CA PHE A 14 13.89 -0.21 2.72
C PHE A 14 13.70 0.08 4.20
N TRP A 15 14.52 -0.56 5.02
CA TRP A 15 14.48 -0.45 6.47
C TRP A 15 15.88 -0.33 7.06
N ASP A 16 16.02 0.60 8.00
CA ASP A 16 17.23 0.77 8.79
C ASP A 16 17.47 -0.48 9.66
N PHE A 17 18.72 -0.90 9.81
CA PHE A 17 19.08 -2.06 10.62
C PHE A 17 18.43 -1.98 12.01
N PRO A 18 17.68 -3.01 12.44
CA PRO A 18 16.89 -2.93 13.67
C PRO A 18 17.77 -2.93 14.93
N ARG A 19 18.98 -3.48 14.86
CA ARG A 19 19.93 -3.51 15.98
C ARG A 19 20.67 -2.16 16.07
N PRO A 20 20.48 -1.36 17.14
CA PRO A 20 21.07 -0.03 17.24
C PRO A 20 22.60 0.00 17.11
N GLY A 21 23.29 -1.01 17.65
CA GLY A 21 24.75 -1.12 17.55
C GLY A 21 25.26 -1.32 16.12
N LEU A 22 24.60 -2.18 15.33
CA LEU A 22 24.97 -2.42 13.93
C LEU A 22 24.64 -1.20 13.05
N TRP A 23 23.49 -0.59 13.30
CA TRP A 23 23.09 0.66 12.63
C TRP A 23 24.12 1.76 12.89
N ALA A 24 24.46 2.02 14.16
CA ALA A 24 25.41 3.06 14.55
C ALA A 24 26.82 2.79 14.00
N GLN A 25 27.28 1.53 14.04
CA GLN A 25 28.56 1.14 13.46
C GLN A 25 28.59 1.40 11.94
N SER A 26 27.52 1.08 11.21
CA SER A 26 27.44 1.31 9.77
C SER A 26 27.50 2.81 9.45
N VAL A 27 26.70 3.63 10.15
CA VAL A 27 26.69 5.09 10.02
C VAL A 27 28.05 5.70 10.31
N LEU A 28 28.66 5.36 11.46
CA LEU A 28 29.98 5.89 11.86
C LEU A 28 31.10 5.46 10.92
N SER A 29 30.90 4.35 10.19
CA SER A 29 31.83 3.89 9.16
C SER A 29 31.53 4.46 7.75
N GLY A 30 30.57 5.38 7.61
CA GLY A 30 30.18 5.96 6.31
C GLY A 30 29.48 4.99 5.37
N ARG A 31 28.92 3.87 5.88
CA ARG A 31 28.15 2.90 5.09
C ARG A 31 26.66 3.15 5.25
N LEU A 32 25.88 2.68 4.28
CA LEU A 32 24.43 2.70 4.35
C LEU A 32 23.95 1.74 5.46
N PRO A 33 23.12 2.19 6.41
CA PRO A 33 22.71 1.39 7.56
C PRO A 33 21.34 0.72 7.35
N TRP A 34 21.02 0.31 6.13
CA TRP A 34 19.71 -0.21 5.76
C TRP A 34 19.82 -1.38 4.76
N GLU A 35 18.74 -2.14 4.71
CA GLU A 35 18.47 -3.19 3.72
C GLU A 35 17.14 -2.88 3.04
N GLY A 36 16.89 -3.47 1.88
CA GLY A 36 15.66 -3.20 1.15
C GLY A 36 15.43 -4.15 -0.01
N GLU A 37 14.29 -3.95 -0.64
CA GLU A 37 13.80 -4.69 -1.78
C GLU A 37 13.20 -3.73 -2.82
N VAL A 38 13.26 -4.15 -4.08
CA VAL A 38 12.58 -3.47 -5.18
C VAL A 38 11.23 -4.18 -5.37
N LEU A 39 10.15 -3.43 -5.21
CA LEU A 39 8.78 -3.91 -5.41
C LEU A 39 8.52 -4.19 -6.89
N GLY A 40 7.79 -5.26 -7.17
CA GLY A 40 7.22 -5.52 -8.48
C GLY A 40 5.84 -4.88 -8.62
N ASP A 41 5.30 -4.96 -9.83
CA ASP A 41 4.00 -4.35 -10.17
C ASP A 41 2.86 -4.84 -9.26
N GLN A 42 2.90 -6.11 -8.86
CA GLN A 42 1.91 -6.68 -7.96
C GLN A 42 2.02 -6.08 -6.56
N GLU A 43 3.22 -6.01 -5.97
CA GLU A 43 3.40 -5.43 -4.64
C GLU A 43 3.06 -3.93 -4.62
N GLU A 44 3.34 -3.19 -5.69
CA GLU A 44 2.93 -1.78 -5.81
C GLU A 44 1.40 -1.65 -5.83
N ALA A 45 0.70 -2.51 -6.57
CA ALA A 45 -0.76 -2.51 -6.61
C ALA A 45 -1.38 -2.92 -5.26
N GLU A 46 -0.77 -3.88 -4.56
CA GLU A 46 -1.16 -4.23 -3.17
C GLU A 46 -1.04 -3.01 -2.26
N GLU A 47 0.08 -2.30 -2.32
CA GLU A 47 0.34 -1.13 -1.49
C GLU A 47 -0.64 0.03 -1.81
N GLU A 48 -0.92 0.28 -3.09
CA GLU A 48 -1.92 1.28 -3.51
C GLU A 48 -3.31 0.94 -2.92
N ILE A 49 -3.74 -0.33 -2.95
CA ILE A 49 -4.97 -0.78 -2.29
C ILE A 49 -4.87 -0.54 -0.78
N PHE A 50 -3.89 -1.14 -0.10
CA PHE A 50 -3.78 -1.11 1.36
C PHE A 50 -3.76 0.32 1.93
N LEU A 51 -2.97 1.20 1.34
CA LEU A 51 -2.87 2.60 1.75
C LEU A 51 -4.10 3.38 1.33
N GLY A 52 -4.53 3.26 0.07
CA GLY A 52 -5.62 4.04 -0.51
C GLY A 52 -6.91 3.91 0.29
N ILE A 53 -7.30 2.70 0.70
CA ILE A 53 -8.56 2.54 1.43
C ILE A 53 -8.49 3.14 2.86
N ARG A 54 -7.29 3.24 3.43
CA ARG A 54 -7.04 3.86 4.75
C ARG A 54 -7.01 5.39 4.69
N LEU A 55 -6.79 5.98 3.52
CA LEU A 55 -6.82 7.42 3.34
C LEU A 55 -8.24 7.97 3.43
N ARG A 56 -8.37 9.22 3.89
CA ARG A 56 -9.66 9.92 3.95
C ARG A 56 -10.20 10.18 2.55
N GLU A 57 -9.29 10.45 1.62
CA GLU A 57 -9.53 10.71 0.20
C GLU A 57 -9.95 9.43 -0.54
N GLY A 58 -9.62 8.26 0.02
CA GLY A 58 -9.92 6.95 -0.54
C GLY A 58 -8.89 6.45 -1.56
N LEU A 59 -9.15 5.25 -2.07
CA LEU A 59 -8.34 4.59 -3.09
C LEU A 59 -8.63 5.20 -4.46
N ASN A 60 -7.61 5.75 -5.11
CA ASN A 60 -7.76 6.34 -6.43
C ASN A 60 -7.92 5.23 -7.48
N LEU A 61 -9.11 5.16 -8.09
CA LEU A 61 -9.43 4.06 -9.01
C LEU A 61 -8.61 4.12 -10.30
N ARG A 62 -8.27 5.32 -10.79
CA ARG A 62 -7.42 5.46 -11.98
C ARG A 62 -6.02 4.93 -11.73
N LYS A 63 -5.43 5.25 -10.57
CA LYS A 63 -4.11 4.73 -10.20
C LYS A 63 -4.12 3.21 -10.08
N LEU A 64 -5.17 2.65 -9.48
CA LEU A 64 -5.32 1.20 -9.40
C LEU A 64 -5.46 0.54 -10.78
N GLU A 65 -6.23 1.15 -11.69
CA GLU A 65 -6.35 0.69 -13.08
C GLU A 65 -5.00 0.75 -13.80
N GLU A 66 -4.22 1.83 -13.61
CA GLU A 66 -2.87 1.98 -14.16
C GLU A 66 -1.91 0.92 -13.61
N ALA A 67 -1.96 0.63 -12.31
CA ALA A 67 -1.09 -0.34 -11.66
C ALA A 67 -1.42 -1.81 -12.01
N THR A 68 -2.69 -2.12 -12.25
CA THR A 68 -3.15 -3.51 -12.46
C THR A 68 -3.51 -3.84 -13.91
N GLY A 69 -3.71 -2.83 -14.74
CA GLY A 69 -4.29 -2.97 -16.08
C GLY A 69 -5.75 -3.44 -16.09
N LYS A 70 -6.42 -3.56 -14.93
CA LYS A 70 -7.78 -4.07 -14.80
C LYS A 70 -8.77 -2.93 -14.57
N SER A 71 -9.84 -2.88 -15.37
CA SER A 71 -10.88 -1.86 -15.31
C SER A 71 -11.66 -1.89 -13.99
N ALA A 72 -11.73 -0.75 -13.31
CA ALA A 72 -12.43 -0.64 -12.03
C ALA A 72 -13.94 -0.80 -12.20
N SER A 73 -14.52 -0.34 -13.32
CA SER A 73 -15.95 -0.50 -13.58
C SER A 73 -16.38 -1.97 -13.73
N GLU A 74 -15.45 -2.85 -14.07
CA GLU A 74 -15.72 -4.29 -14.26
C GLU A 74 -15.37 -5.12 -13.02
N ARG A 75 -14.31 -4.74 -12.31
CA ARG A 75 -13.74 -5.55 -11.23
C ARG A 75 -14.24 -5.19 -9.84
N LEU A 76 -14.69 -3.95 -9.61
CA LEU A 76 -15.15 -3.52 -8.29
C LEU A 76 -16.26 -4.45 -7.76
N PRO A 77 -16.08 -5.05 -6.58
CA PRO A 77 -17.10 -5.89 -5.97
C PRO A 77 -18.26 -5.04 -5.42
N ASP A 78 -19.41 -5.66 -5.19
CA ASP A 78 -20.47 -5.04 -4.38
C ASP A 78 -20.01 -4.97 -2.92
N LEU A 79 -19.72 -3.76 -2.46
CA LEU A 79 -19.27 -3.48 -1.09
C LEU A 79 -20.41 -2.98 -0.20
N GLY A 80 -21.65 -2.94 -0.70
CA GLY A 80 -22.82 -2.46 0.03
C GLY A 80 -22.60 -1.09 0.68
N ASP A 81 -22.81 -1.01 2.00
CA ASP A 81 -22.62 0.23 2.78
C ASP A 81 -21.18 0.43 3.30
N LEU A 82 -20.22 -0.42 2.90
CA LEU A 82 -18.84 -0.36 3.40
C LEU A 82 -17.99 0.66 2.66
N ALA A 83 -18.26 0.93 1.38
CA ALA A 83 -17.52 1.91 0.59
C ALA A 83 -18.43 2.61 -0.42
N ARG A 84 -17.96 3.75 -0.94
CA ARG A 84 -18.67 4.50 -2.00
C ARG A 84 -17.67 5.23 -2.89
N ILE A 85 -18.03 5.39 -4.15
CA ILE A 85 -17.22 6.16 -5.10
C ILE A 85 -17.50 7.66 -4.90
N ARG A 86 -16.43 8.45 -4.77
CA ARG A 86 -16.47 9.91 -4.73
C ARG A 86 -15.32 10.48 -5.53
N SER A 87 -15.62 11.31 -6.53
CA SER A 87 -14.61 11.97 -7.36
C SER A 87 -13.55 11.00 -7.93
N GLY A 88 -13.98 9.83 -8.39
CA GLY A 88 -13.09 8.80 -8.95
C GLY A 88 -12.28 7.99 -7.93
N SER A 89 -12.56 8.14 -6.62
CA SER A 89 -11.92 7.36 -5.57
C SER A 89 -12.92 6.50 -4.80
N LEU A 90 -12.53 5.30 -4.41
CA LEU A 90 -13.29 4.41 -3.54
C LEU A 90 -13.02 4.80 -2.08
N VAL A 91 -14.02 5.39 -1.42
CA VAL A 91 -13.90 5.92 -0.06
C VAL A 91 -14.63 5.02 0.92
N ALA A 92 -13.91 4.47 1.89
CA ALA A 92 -14.49 3.67 2.97
C ALA A 92 -15.45 4.50 3.84
N THR A 93 -16.63 3.96 4.12
CA THR A 93 -17.58 4.56 5.07
C THR A 93 -17.09 4.41 6.51
N ARG A 94 -17.82 4.96 7.49
CA ARG A 94 -17.49 4.72 8.91
C ARG A 94 -17.48 3.23 9.25
N LYS A 95 -18.43 2.46 8.73
CA LYS A 95 -18.53 1.01 8.92
C LYS A 95 -17.42 0.28 8.16
N GLY A 96 -17.18 0.67 6.91
CA GLY A 96 -16.07 0.10 6.12
C GLY A 96 -14.71 0.28 6.76
N ARG A 97 -14.45 1.40 7.44
CA ARG A 97 -13.19 1.60 8.18
C ARG A 97 -12.99 0.65 9.35
N LEU A 98 -14.07 0.09 9.93
CA LEU A 98 -13.98 -0.97 10.94
C LEU A 98 -13.66 -2.34 10.31
N LEU A 99 -13.92 -2.48 9.01
CA LEU A 99 -13.74 -3.71 8.23
C LEU A 99 -12.71 -3.49 7.12
N ASN A 100 -11.67 -2.72 7.41
CA ASN A 100 -10.69 -2.27 6.42
C ASN A 100 -9.96 -3.44 5.76
N ASP A 101 -9.56 -4.43 6.56
CA ASP A 101 -8.86 -5.61 6.05
C ASP A 101 -9.76 -6.45 5.14
N PHE A 102 -11.06 -6.51 5.43
CA PHE A 102 -12.04 -7.14 4.55
C PHE A 102 -12.19 -6.38 3.23
N LEU A 103 -12.24 -5.04 3.27
CA LEU A 103 -12.27 -4.21 2.06
C LEU A 103 -11.01 -4.42 1.21
N ALA A 104 -9.83 -4.37 1.83
CA ALA A 104 -8.56 -4.58 1.14
C ALA A 104 -8.52 -5.98 0.51
N ARG A 105 -8.86 -7.03 1.26
CA ARG A 105 -8.92 -8.40 0.75
C ARG A 105 -9.88 -8.55 -0.43
N SER A 106 -11.09 -8.02 -0.28
CA SER A 106 -12.11 -8.06 -1.33
C SER A 106 -11.68 -7.35 -2.62
N LEU A 107 -10.83 -6.32 -2.52
CA LEU A 107 -10.26 -5.66 -3.69
C LEU A 107 -9.09 -6.46 -4.27
N MET A 108 -8.18 -6.96 -3.44
CA MET A 108 -7.07 -7.80 -3.89
C MET A 108 -7.56 -9.04 -4.66
N ASP A 109 -8.58 -9.72 -4.15
CA ASP A 109 -9.19 -10.90 -4.80
C ASP A 109 -9.80 -10.56 -6.19
N ARG A 110 -10.08 -9.29 -6.48
CA ARG A 110 -10.69 -8.84 -7.75
C ARG A 110 -9.69 -8.25 -8.73
N PHE A 111 -8.67 -7.60 -8.21
CA PHE A 111 -7.70 -6.83 -8.99
C PHE A 111 -6.34 -7.52 -9.11
N LEU A 112 -5.96 -8.42 -8.20
CA LEU A 112 -4.64 -9.02 -8.18
C LEU A 112 -4.66 -10.52 -8.45
N ASP A 113 -5.69 -11.22 -7.99
CA ASP A 113 -5.89 -12.64 -8.35
C ASP A 113 -6.27 -12.77 -9.86
N GLU A 114 -5.86 -13.88 -10.50
CA GLU A 114 -6.13 -14.19 -11.92
C GLU A 114 -7.63 -14.25 -12.26
#